data_AF-A0A520W072-F1
#
_entry.id   AF-A0A520W072-F1
#
_cell.length_a   1.000
_cell.length_b   1.000
_cell.length_c   1.000
_cell.angle_alpha   90.00
_cell.angle_beta   90.00
_cell.angle_gamma   90.00
#
_symmetry.space_group_name_H-M   'P 1'
#
loop_
_entity.id
_entity.type
_entity.pdbx_description
1 polymer ?
#
loop_
_entity_poly.entity_id
_entity_poly.type
_entity_poly.pdbx_seq_one_letter_code
_entity_poly.pdbx_strand_id
1 'polypeptide(L)' 'MHTRFIIILSVFIFNAIWACGTCYGDPNSSAVNGMNWAIIFLLVTTGGVLSGISLSIMSIAKKAKKYNKSKEV' A
#
# COMPACT_ATOMS: atom_id res chain seq x y z
N MET A 1 13.54 0.27 -11.48
CA MET A 1 13.17 1.11 -10.31
C MET A 1 12.01 0.50 -9.51
N HIS A 2 10.99 -0.06 -10.16
CA HIS A 2 9.83 -0.69 -9.52
C HIS A 2 10.17 -1.86 -8.56
N THR A 3 11.15 -2.71 -8.91
CA THR A 3 11.50 -3.88 -8.10
C THR A 3 12.13 -3.51 -6.75
N ARG A 4 12.98 -2.47 -6.71
CA ARG A 4 13.57 -1.96 -5.45
C ARG A 4 12.50 -1.34 -4.55
N PHE A 5 11.52 -0.66 -5.14
CA PHE A 5 10.40 -0.08 -4.43
C PHE A 5 9.50 -1.15 -3.79
N ILE A 6 9.23 -2.25 -4.49
CA ILE A 6 8.46 -3.38 -3.96
C ILE A 6 9.17 -4.05 -2.78
N ILE A 7 10.50 -4.21 -2.84
CA ILE A 7 11.28 -4.82 -1.74
C ILE A 7 11.21 -3.93 -0.49
N ILE A 8 11.38 -2.62 -0.65
CA ILE A 8 11.29 -1.65 0.46
C ILE A 8 9.89 -1.64 1.07
N LEU A 9 8.85 -1.69 0.23
CA LEU A 9 7.46 -1.76 0.65
C LEU A 9 7.17 -3.05 1.44
N SER A 10 7.72 -4.19 1.00
CA SER A 10 7.56 -5.48 1.68
C SER A 10 8.19 -5.47 3.07
N VAL A 11 9.42 -4.94 3.21
CA VAL A 11 10.09 -4.81 4.51
C VAL A 11 9.33 -3.87 5.44
N PHE A 12 8.79 -2.77 4.91
CA PHE A 12 7.99 -1.83 5.70
C PHE A 12 6.69 -2.46 6.21
N ILE A 13 6.01 -3.24 5.37
CA ILE A 13 4.77 -3.94 5.73
C ILE A 13 5.04 -5.01 6.80
N PHE A 14 6.12 -5.78 6.68
CA PHE A 14 6.50 -6.76 7.71
C PHE A 14 6.73 -6.12 9.07
N ASN A 15 7.36 -4.95 9.12
CA ASN A 15 7.55 -4.20 10.36
C ASN A 15 6.24 -3.61 10.89
N ALA A 16 5.35 -3.14 10.01
CA ALA A 16 4.04 -2.59 10.41
C ALA A 16 3.09 -3.66 10.98
N ILE A 17 3.13 -4.89 10.47
CA ILE A 17 2.36 -6.04 11.00
C ILE A 17 2.90 -6.50 12.35
N TRP A 18 4.18 -6.19 12.64
CA TRP A 18 4.84 -6.43 13.93
C TRP A 18 4.85 -5.21 14.85
N ALA A 19 3.95 -4.24 14.62
CA ALA A 19 3.79 -3.10 15.53
C ALA A 19 3.22 -3.61 16.88
N CYS A 20 4.12 -3.90 17.81
CA CYS A 20 3.77 -4.20 19.19
C CYS A 20 3.06 -2.97 19.79
N GLY A 21 1.96 -3.17 20.52
CA GLY A 21 1.20 -2.09 21.16
C GLY A 21 2.01 -1.43 22.27
N THR A 22 2.96 -0.57 21.91
CA THR A 22 3.98 -0.02 22.82
C THR A 22 3.43 0.92 23.89
N CYS A 23 2.13 1.26 23.86
CA CYS A 23 1.51 2.19 24.81
C CYS A 23 0.35 1.60 25.65
N TYR A 24 -0.02 0.32 25.47
CA TYR A 24 -1.22 -0.26 26.10
C TYR A 24 -0.95 -1.20 27.29
N GLY A 25 0.30 -1.30 27.73
CA GLY A 25 0.68 -2.10 28.90
C GLY A 25 0.79 -3.59 28.58
N ASP A 26 -0.33 -4.31 28.51
CA ASP A 26 -0.34 -5.75 28.29
C ASP A 26 -0.56 -6.09 26.79
N PRO A 27 0.44 -6.65 26.09
CA PRO A 27 0.35 -6.94 24.66
C PRO A 27 -0.67 -8.04 24.31
N ASN A 28 -1.17 -8.81 25.29
CA ASN A 28 -2.18 -9.84 25.11
C ASN A 28 -3.59 -9.39 25.54
N SER A 29 -3.76 -8.13 25.95
CA SER A 29 -5.07 -7.59 26.30
C SER A 29 -5.96 -7.43 25.06
N SER A 30 -7.28 -7.61 25.25
CA SER A 30 -8.29 -7.48 24.18
C SER A 30 -8.25 -6.10 23.50
N ALA A 31 -7.81 -5.06 24.21
CA ALA A 31 -7.62 -3.72 23.65
C ALA A 31 -6.55 -3.69 22.53
N VAL A 32 -5.41 -4.37 22.73
CA VAL A 32 -4.29 -4.42 21.78
C VAL A 32 -4.69 -5.19 20.51
N ASN A 33 -5.40 -6.30 20.67
CA ASN A 33 -5.88 -7.08 19.54
C ASN A 33 -6.83 -6.25 18.65
N GLY A 34 -7.78 -5.53 19.25
CA GLY A 34 -8.69 -4.65 18.51
C GLY A 34 -7.96 -3.55 17.71
N MET A 35 -6.92 -2.96 18.28
CA MET A 35 -6.13 -1.94 17.59
C MET A 35 -5.25 -2.48 16.47
N ASN A 36 -4.67 -3.67 16.63
CA ASN A 36 -3.89 -4.29 15.55
C ASN A 36 -4.76 -4.49 14.30
N TRP A 37 -5.99 -4.97 14.47
CA TRP A 37 -6.95 -5.09 13.38
C TRP A 37 -7.33 -3.73 12.78
N ALA A 38 -7.53 -2.70 13.60
CA ALA A 38 -7.82 -1.35 13.12
C ALA A 38 -6.68 -0.78 12.25
N ILE A 39 -5.43 -0.97 12.67
CA ILE A 39 -4.24 -0.54 11.92
C ILE A 39 -4.18 -1.23 10.55
N ILE A 40 -4.43 -2.54 10.51
CA ILE A 40 -4.48 -3.30 9.25
C ILE A 40 -5.56 -2.73 8.32
N PHE A 41 -6.76 -2.45 8.84
CA PHE A 41 -7.84 -1.84 8.05
C PHE A 41 -7.44 -0.47 7.47
N LEU A 42 -6.80 0.39 8.28
CA LEU A 42 -6.34 1.71 7.85
C LEU A 42 -5.24 1.63 6.78
N LEU A 43 -4.29 0.70 6.95
CA LEU A 43 -3.23 0.45 5.97
C LEU A 43 -3.81 -0.09 4.65
N VAL A 44 -4.72 -1.05 4.72
CA VAL A 44 -5.36 -1.65 3.54
C VAL A 44 -6.21 -0.63 2.80
N THR A 45 -7.03 0.17 3.49
CA THR A 45 -7.89 1.16 2.81
C THR A 45 -7.06 2.25 2.14
N THR A 46 -6.08 2.81 2.86
CA THR A 46 -5.23 3.88 2.32
C THR A 46 -4.37 3.37 1.16
N GLY A 47 -3.74 2.20 1.34
CA GLY A 47 -2.95 1.55 0.31
C GLY A 47 -3.79 1.18 -0.91
N GLY A 48 -5.03 0.70 -0.70
CA GLY A 48 -5.97 0.35 -1.76
C GLY A 48 -6.39 1.56 -2.59
N VAL A 49 -6.81 2.65 -1.94
CA VAL A 49 -7.21 3.89 -2.64
C VAL A 49 -6.05 4.46 -3.45
N LEU A 50 -4.86 4.59 -2.86
CA LEU A 50 -3.70 5.15 -3.54
C LEU A 50 -3.23 4.28 -4.72
N SER A 51 -3.30 2.95 -4.56
CA SER A 51 -2.99 2.00 -5.63
C SER A 51 -3.99 2.10 -6.77
N GLY A 52 -5.30 2.21 -6.47
CA GLY A 52 -6.34 2.38 -7.47
C GLY A 52 -6.12 3.61 -8.35
N ILE A 53 -5.90 4.77 -7.73
CA ILE A 53 -5.63 6.03 -8.43
C ILE A 53 -4.38 5.90 -9.32
N SER A 54 -3.31 5.31 -8.79
CA SER A 54 -2.05 5.12 -9.54
C SER A 54 -2.26 4.26 -10.79
N LEU A 55 -3.02 3.16 -10.68
CA LEU A 55 -3.32 2.27 -11.81
C LEU A 55 -4.19 2.96 -12.87
N SER A 56 -5.15 3.79 -12.46
CA SER A 56 -5.97 4.59 -13.37
C SER A 56 -5.11 5.52 -14.21
N ILE A 57 -4.21 6.29 -13.57
CA ILE A 57 -3.29 7.21 -14.26
C ILE A 57 -2.36 6.44 -15.20
N MET A 58 -1.77 5.33 -14.76
CA MET A 58 -0.89 4.51 -15.60
C MET A 58 -1.62 3.93 -16.83
N SER A 59 -2.88 3.54 -16.68
CA SER A 59 -3.70 3.00 -17.77
C SER A 59 -3.96 4.05 -18.85
N ILE A 60 -4.26 5.28 -18.43
CA ILE A 60 -4.45 6.42 -19.33
C ILE A 60 -3.14 6.77 -20.03
N ALA A 61 -2.03 6.86 -19.29
CA ALA A 61 -0.70 7.14 -19.85
C ALA A 61 -0.27 6.09 -20.89
N LYS A 62 -0.51 4.81 -20.64
CA LYS A 62 -0.23 3.72 -21.59
C LYS A 62 -1.06 3.84 -22.87
N LYS A 63 -2.36 4.16 -22.75
CA LYS A 63 -3.26 4.37 -23.90
C LYS A 63 -2.84 5.59 -24.70
N ALA A 64 -2.51 6.70 -24.03
CA ALA A 64 -2.02 7.91 -24.67
C ALA A 64 -0.71 7.65 -25.45
N LYS A 65 0.25 6.93 -24.87
CA LYS A 65 1.49 6.55 -25.55
C LYS A 65 1.21 5.73 -26.81
N LYS A 66 0.28 4.77 -26.75
CA LYS A 66 -0.11 3.94 -27.90
C LYS A 66 -0.75 4.78 -29.03
N TYR A 67 -1.62 5.72 -28.68
CA TYR A 67 -2.26 6.62 -29.66
C TYR A 67 -1.26 7.54 -30.35
N ASN A 68 -0.31 8.11 -29.62
CA ASN A 68 0.73 8.96 -30.22
C ASN A 68 1.65 8.16 -31.17
N LYS A 69 2.00 6.92 -30.80
CA LYS A 69 2.82 6.03 -31.64
C LYS A 69 2.12 5.62 -32.95
N SER A 70 0.79 5.59 -33.00
CA SER A 70 0.04 5.27 -34.23
C SER A 70 -0.24 6.49 -35.11
N LYS A 71 0.08 7.70 -34.65
CA LYS A 71 -0.04 8.95 -35.42
C LYS A 71 1.28 9.38 -36.08
N GLU A 72 2.38 8.72 -35.70
CA GLU A 72 3.74 8.95 -36.21
C GLU A 72 4.15 7.91 -37.29
N VAL A 73 3.23 7.02 -37.66
CA VAL A 73 3.33 6.12 -38.83
C VAL A 73 2.41 6.59 -39.94
#